data_AF-A0A2D4ZXN0-F1
#
_entry.id   AF-A0A2D4ZXN0-F1
#
_cell.length_a   1.000
_cell.length_b   1.000
_cell.length_c   1.000
_cell.angle_alpha   90.00
_cell.angle_beta   90.00
_cell.angle_gamma   90.00
#
_symmetry.space_group_name_H-M   'P 1'
#
loop_
_entity.id
_entity.type
_entity.pdbx_description
1 polymer ?
#
loop_
_entity_poly.entity_id
_entity_poly.type
_entity_poly.pdbx_seq_one_letter_code
_entity_poly.pdbx_strand_id
1 'polypeptide(L)'
;MNNSEFLKKYVQHPKYKIPTGTELNAKSWQTEAPLRMLLNNLHEDVAEDPANLIVYGGNGQAARDRKSLERIVECLLDLDENHSLLVQSGKPVGIVRTHPEAPRVLIANSN
;
A
#
# COMPACT_ATOMS: atom_id res chain seq x y z
N MET A 1 13.88 -7.70 6.93
CA MET A 1 12.85 -8.68 6.49
C MET A 1 12.70 -8.54 5.00
N ASN A 2 12.68 -9.63 4.23
CA ASN A 2 12.47 -9.54 2.77
C ASN A 2 10.97 -9.38 2.43
N ASN A 3 10.66 -9.04 1.17
CA ASN A 3 9.27 -8.78 0.75
C ASN A 3 8.33 -9.97 1.01
N SER A 4 8.80 -11.21 0.79
CA SER A 4 7.98 -12.42 1.01
C SER A 4 7.62 -12.60 2.48
N GLU A 5 8.58 -12.39 3.37
CA GLU A 5 8.36 -12.42 4.82
C GLU A 5 7.42 -11.30 5.26
N PHE A 6 7.55 -10.09 4.68
CA PHE A 6 6.66 -8.97 4.98
C PHE A 6 5.21 -9.30 4.60
N LEU A 7 4.97 -9.75 3.36
CA LEU A 7 3.64 -10.12 2.88
C LEU A 7 3.03 -11.22 3.75
N LYS A 8 3.81 -12.26 4.07
CA LYS A 8 3.37 -13.33 4.97
C LYS A 8 3.02 -12.82 6.36
N LYS A 9 3.66 -11.77 6.87
CA LYS A 9 3.39 -11.26 8.23
C LYS A 9 2.21 -10.28 8.28
N TYR A 10 2.11 -9.38 7.31
CA TYR A 10 1.21 -8.22 7.38
C TYR A 10 0.05 -8.23 6.36
N VAL A 11 0.17 -9.00 5.28
CA VAL A 11 -0.79 -9.02 4.16
C VAL A 11 -1.42 -10.41 4.02
N GLN A 12 -1.99 -10.93 5.11
CA GLN A 12 -2.60 -12.26 5.16
C GLN A 12 -4.10 -12.21 4.85
N HIS A 13 -4.46 -11.93 3.60
CA HIS A 13 -5.87 -11.82 3.19
C HIS A 13 -6.77 -12.95 3.76
N PRO A 14 -7.93 -12.63 4.38
CA PRO A 14 -8.55 -11.29 4.49
C PRO A 14 -8.12 -10.48 5.74
N LYS A 15 -7.13 -10.94 6.50
CA LYS A 15 -6.65 -10.28 7.72
C LYS A 15 -5.37 -9.49 7.46
N TYR A 16 -5.43 -8.20 7.73
CA TYR A 16 -4.31 -7.29 7.52
C TYR A 16 -3.81 -6.76 8.86
N LYS A 17 -2.48 -6.71 9.02
CA LYS A 17 -1.84 -6.18 10.22
C LYS A 17 -1.03 -4.95 9.86
N ILE A 18 -0.97 -4.01 10.79
CA ILE A 18 -0.24 -2.76 10.61
C ILE A 18 1.12 -2.90 11.30
N PRO A 19 2.25 -2.63 10.62
CA PRO A 19 3.52 -2.44 11.30
C PRO A 19 3.45 -1.24 12.26
N THR A 20 3.83 -1.44 13.52
CA THR A 20 3.81 -0.41 14.57
C THR A 20 5.22 -0.09 15.07
N GLY A 21 5.37 1.01 15.82
CA GLY A 21 6.67 1.44 16.35
C GLY A 21 7.55 2.18 15.33
N THR A 22 8.82 2.35 15.66
CA THR A 22 9.77 3.22 14.93
C THR A 22 10.63 2.47 13.92
N GLU A 23 10.54 1.14 13.84
CA GLU A 23 11.32 0.36 12.87
C GLU A 23 10.73 0.50 11.46
N LEU A 24 11.57 0.80 10.47
CA LEU A 24 11.19 0.89 9.07
C LEU A 24 11.19 -0.50 8.41
N ASN A 25 10.21 -0.73 7.53
CA ASN A 25 10.19 -1.88 6.62
C ASN A 25 10.51 -1.46 5.18
N ALA A 26 10.09 -0.26 4.79
CA ALA A 26 10.45 0.39 3.54
C ALA A 26 11.76 1.21 3.67
N LYS A 27 12.26 1.73 2.55
CA LYS A 27 13.54 2.48 2.51
C LYS A 27 13.53 3.84 3.21
N SER A 28 12.36 4.43 3.47
CA SER A 28 12.22 5.73 4.13
C SER A 28 10.86 5.86 4.82
N TRP A 29 10.72 6.83 5.72
CA TRP A 29 9.42 7.18 6.28
C TRP A 29 8.40 7.64 5.23
N GLN A 30 8.85 8.25 4.13
CA GLN A 30 7.97 8.70 3.06
C GLN A 30 7.33 7.55 2.27
N THR A 31 7.94 6.35 2.28
CA THR A 31 7.39 5.15 1.65
C THR A 31 6.77 4.18 2.68
N GLU A 32 7.27 4.19 3.92
CA GLU A 32 6.66 3.46 5.05
C GLU A 32 5.29 4.03 5.41
N ALA A 33 5.12 5.35 5.41
CA ALA A 33 3.86 6.00 5.74
C ALA A 33 2.70 5.53 4.84
N PRO A 34 2.75 5.65 3.50
CA PRO A 34 1.68 5.15 2.65
C PRO A 34 1.51 3.63 2.75
N LEU A 35 2.57 2.86 3.02
CA LEU A 35 2.48 1.41 3.26
C LEU A 35 1.62 1.11 4.50
N ARG A 36 1.90 1.76 5.64
CA ARG A 36 1.13 1.59 6.87
C ARG A 36 -0.30 2.08 6.72
N MET A 37 -0.50 3.22 6.07
CA MET A 37 -1.84 3.78 5.83
C MET A 37 -2.70 2.88 4.94
N LEU A 38 -2.11 2.26 3.90
CA LEU A 38 -2.80 1.29 3.06
C LEU A 38 -3.25 0.07 3.86
N LEU A 39 -2.39 -0.48 4.72
CA LEU A 39 -2.73 -1.62 5.57
C LEU A 39 -3.74 -1.24 6.67
N ASN A 40 -3.66 -0.02 7.19
CA ASN A 40 -4.63 0.50 8.15
C ASN A 40 -6.04 0.57 7.57
N ASN A 41 -6.18 1.04 6.32
CA ASN A 41 -7.47 1.04 5.62
C ASN A 41 -8.09 -0.36 5.48
N LEU A 42 -7.32 -1.43 5.61
CA LEU A 42 -7.78 -2.81 5.50
C LEU A 42 -7.78 -3.55 6.84
N HIS A 43 -7.47 -2.87 7.96
CA HIS A 43 -7.49 -3.48 9.27
C HIS A 43 -8.93 -3.87 9.66
N GLU A 44 -9.11 -4.98 10.38
CA GLU A 44 -10.45 -5.51 10.71
C GLU A 44 -11.29 -4.57 11.58
N ASP A 45 -10.63 -3.77 12.42
CA ASP A 45 -11.29 -2.74 13.24
C ASP A 45 -11.59 -1.43 12.48
N VAL A 46 -11.16 -1.31 11.21
CA VAL A 46 -11.27 -0.07 10.41
C VAL A 46 -12.14 -0.26 9.17
N ALA A 47 -11.92 -1.33 8.42
CA ALA A 47 -12.61 -1.61 7.17
C ALA A 47 -14.00 -2.22 7.42
N GLU A 48 -15.01 -1.79 6.66
CA GLU A 48 -16.34 -2.40 6.66
C GLU A 48 -16.31 -3.86 6.15
N ASP A 49 -15.53 -4.14 5.09
CA ASP A 49 -15.37 -5.49 4.54
C ASP A 49 -13.97 -5.70 3.92
N PRO A 50 -12.96 -6.03 4.76
CA PRO A 50 -11.59 -6.24 4.29
C PRO A 50 -11.44 -7.47 3.39
N ALA A 51 -12.36 -8.43 3.43
CA ALA A 51 -12.34 -9.61 2.56
C ALA A 51 -12.66 -9.24 1.10
N ASN A 52 -13.37 -8.15 0.86
CA ASN A 52 -13.58 -7.60 -0.47
C ASN A 52 -12.76 -6.32 -0.73
N LEU A 53 -11.77 -6.03 0.13
CA LEU A 53 -10.92 -4.83 0.10
C LEU A 53 -11.70 -3.51 0.28
N ILE A 54 -12.94 -3.57 0.76
CA ILE A 54 -13.84 -2.43 0.95
C ILE A 54 -13.51 -1.78 2.29
N VAL A 55 -13.21 -0.48 2.25
CA VAL A 55 -12.94 0.32 3.45
C VAL A 55 -14.25 0.86 4.02
N TYR A 56 -15.01 1.60 3.22
CA TYR A 56 -16.32 2.14 3.59
C TYR A 56 -17.09 2.61 2.34
N GLY A 57 -18.34 3.04 2.53
CA GLY A 57 -19.08 3.76 1.49
C GLY A 57 -19.59 2.86 0.37
N GLY A 58 -20.00 1.63 0.72
CA GLY A 58 -20.53 0.66 -0.23
C GLY A 58 -19.42 -0.09 -0.96
N ASN A 59 -18.89 0.46 -2.06
CA ASN A 59 -17.86 -0.17 -2.89
C ASN A 59 -16.51 0.56 -2.88
N GLY A 60 -16.27 1.44 -1.91
CA GLY A 60 -15.01 2.15 -1.76
C GLY A 60 -13.88 1.21 -1.34
N GLN A 61 -13.02 0.81 -2.29
CA GLN A 61 -11.94 -0.15 -2.06
C GLN A 61 -10.56 0.49 -1.89
N ALA A 62 -9.68 -0.14 -1.10
CA ALA A 62 -8.30 0.31 -0.92
C ALA A 62 -7.37 -0.06 -2.10
N ALA A 63 -7.68 -1.15 -2.80
CA ALA A 63 -6.97 -1.62 -3.98
C ALA A 63 -7.94 -2.34 -4.92
N ARG A 64 -7.58 -2.47 -6.20
CA ARG A 64 -8.47 -3.06 -7.23
C ARG A 64 -8.80 -4.53 -6.97
N ASP A 65 -7.76 -5.26 -6.58
CA ASP A 65 -7.79 -6.69 -6.34
C ASP A 65 -6.60 -7.06 -5.44
N ARG A 66 -6.61 -8.29 -4.92
CA ARG A 66 -5.58 -8.78 -4.01
C ARG A 66 -4.17 -8.71 -4.61
N LYS A 67 -4.03 -9.05 -5.90
CA LYS A 67 -2.74 -9.03 -6.59
C LYS A 67 -2.19 -7.60 -6.69
N SER A 68 -3.07 -6.64 -6.95
CA SER A 68 -2.73 -5.22 -6.99
C SER A 68 -2.31 -4.70 -5.61
N LEU A 69 -3.00 -5.12 -4.54
CA LEU A 69 -2.61 -4.80 -3.16
C LEU A 69 -1.22 -5.32 -2.83
N GLU A 70 -0.97 -6.62 -3.03
CA GLU A 70 0.34 -7.25 -2.79
C GLU A 70 1.44 -6.53 -3.58
N ARG A 71 1.15 -6.19 -4.85
CA ARG A 71 2.11 -5.48 -5.70
C ARG A 71 2.37 -4.04 -5.28
N ILE A 72 1.36 -3.30 -4.78
CA ILE A 72 1.56 -1.95 -4.22
C ILE A 72 2.48 -2.05 -3.00
N VAL A 73 2.24 -3.01 -2.11
CA VAL A 73 3.06 -3.23 -0.91
C VAL A 73 4.52 -3.52 -1.30
N GLU A 74 4.76 -4.43 -2.23
CA GLU A 74 6.11 -4.72 -2.74
C GLU A 74 6.78 -3.47 -3.33
N CYS A 75 6.06 -2.71 -4.16
CA CYS A 75 6.58 -1.47 -4.72
C CYS A 75 6.98 -0.48 -3.62
N LEU A 76 6.16 -0.29 -2.58
CA LEU A 76 6.46 0.66 -1.50
C LEU A 76 7.65 0.23 -0.63
N LEU A 77 7.83 -1.08 -0.40
CA LEU A 77 9.00 -1.61 0.32
C LEU A 77 10.30 -1.27 -0.41
N ASP A 78 10.30 -1.37 -1.75
CA ASP A 78 11.50 -1.20 -2.59
C ASP A 78 11.67 0.21 -3.19
N LEU A 79 10.67 1.10 -3.11
CA LEU A 79 10.71 2.42 -3.75
C LEU A 79 11.75 3.33 -3.07
N ASP A 80 12.61 3.96 -3.87
CA ASP A 80 13.59 4.95 -3.41
C ASP A 80 13.06 6.40 -3.53
N GLU A 81 13.84 7.35 -3.01
CA GLU A 81 13.49 8.78 -2.98
C GLU A 81 13.51 9.47 -4.35
N ASN A 82 14.10 8.87 -5.38
CA ASN A 82 14.19 9.42 -6.73
C ASN A 82 13.11 8.90 -7.66
N HIS A 83 12.14 8.15 -7.13
CA HIS A 83 11.06 7.58 -7.90
C HIS A 83 9.69 7.80 -7.25
N SER A 84 8.65 7.68 -8.07
CA SER A 84 7.26 7.76 -7.65
C SER A 84 6.47 6.59 -8.24
N LEU A 85 5.65 5.95 -7.40
CA LEU A 85 4.69 4.92 -7.79
C LEU A 85 3.42 5.56 -8.38
N LEU A 86 2.98 5.07 -9.53
CA LEU A 86 1.71 5.43 -10.15
C LEU A 86 0.66 4.37 -9.83
N VAL A 87 -0.44 4.78 -9.20
CA VAL A 87 -1.61 3.92 -8.91
C VAL A 87 -2.83 4.43 -9.67
N GLN A 88 -3.36 3.58 -10.56
CA GLN A 88 -4.54 3.90 -11.37
C GLN A 88 -5.70 3.00 -10.95
N SER A 89 -6.78 3.58 -10.45
CA SER A 89 -7.96 2.89 -9.91
C SER A 89 -7.57 1.64 -9.12
N GLY A 90 -6.75 1.83 -8.08
CA GLY A 90 -6.28 0.78 -7.17
C GLY A 90 -5.26 -0.23 -7.73
N LYS A 91 -4.70 -0.02 -8.92
CA LYS A 91 -3.67 -0.88 -9.54
C LYS A 91 -2.33 -0.15 -9.67
N PRO A 92 -1.20 -0.74 -9.25
CA PRO A 92 0.13 -0.17 -9.48
C PRO A 92 0.51 -0.34 -10.95
N VAL A 93 0.58 0.75 -11.70
CA VAL A 93 0.77 0.71 -13.17
C VAL A 93 2.18 1.05 -13.63
N GLY A 94 3.00 1.67 -12.77
CA GLY A 94 4.38 1.98 -13.11
C GLY A 94 5.12 2.71 -12.00
N ILE A 95 6.44 2.73 -12.13
CA ILE A 95 7.33 3.56 -11.32
C ILE A 95 8.05 4.50 -12.29
N VAL A 96 8.05 5.79 -11.99
CA VAL A 96 8.68 6.82 -12.81
C VAL A 96 9.73 7.55 -12.01
N ARG A 97 10.81 7.97 -12.67
CA ARG A 97 11.85 8.77 -12.06
C ARG A 97 11.31 10.18 -11.78
N THR A 98 11.55 10.66 -10.57
CA THR A 98 11.21 11.99 -10.08
C THR A 98 12.41 12.57 -9.33
N HIS A 99 12.21 13.14 -8.14
CA HIS A 99 13.23 13.73 -7.28
C HIS A 99 12.77 13.66 -5.80
N PRO A 100 13.66 13.86 -4.80
CA PRO A 100 13.32 13.66 -3.38
C PRO A 100 12.13 14.48 -2.87
N GLU A 101 11.90 15.68 -3.41
CA GLU A 101 10.76 16.54 -3.04
C GLU A 101 9.43 16.17 -3.73
N ALA A 102 9.46 15.27 -4.72
CA ALA A 102 8.24 14.81 -5.38
C ALA A 102 7.42 13.86 -4.48
N PRO A 103 6.10 13.73 -4.69
CA PRO A 103 5.31 12.70 -4.01
C PRO A 103 5.81 11.29 -4.32
N ARG A 104 5.88 10.42 -3.31
CA ARG A 104 6.25 9.00 -3.50
C ARG A 104 5.17 8.18 -4.19
N VAL A 105 3.90 8.58 -4.10
CA VAL A 105 2.77 7.91 -4.73
C VAL A 105 1.85 8.93 -5.38
N LEU A 106 1.47 8.70 -6.64
CA LEU A 106 0.46 9.46 -7.37
C LEU A 106 -0.74 8.54 -7.63
N ILE A 107 -1.93 8.95 -7.20
CA ILE A 107 -3.15 8.13 -7.23
C ILE A 107 -4.22 8.81 -8.08
N ALA A 108 -4.78 8.08 -9.03
CA ALA A 108 -5.90 8.53 -9.87
C ALA A 108 -6.96 7.42 -9.92
N ASN A 109 -8.06 7.58 -9.19
CA ASN A 109 -9.12 6.57 -9.06
C ASN A 109 -10.43 7.07 -9.65
N SER A 110 -11.05 6.25 -10.52
CA SER A 110 -12.43 6.44 -11.02
C SER A 110 -12.71 7.78 -11.73
N ASN A 111 -11.69 8.34 -12.40
CA ASN A 111 -11.86 9.48 -13.32
C ASN A 111 -12.62 9.08 -14.58
#